data_AF-A0AAU5WID9-F1
#
_entry.id   AF-A0AAU5WID9-F1
#
_cell.length_a   1.000
_cell.length_b   1.000
_cell.length_c   1.000
_cell.angle_alpha   90.00
_cell.angle_beta   90.00
_cell.angle_gamma   90.00
#
_symmetry.space_group_name_H-M   'P 1'
#
loop_
_entity.id
_entity.type
_entity.pdbx_description
1 polymer ?
#
loop_
_entity_poly.entity_id
_entity_poly.type
_entity_poly.pdbx_seq_one_letter_code
_entity_poly.pdbx_strand_id
1 'polypeptide(L)'
;MDTWNVMRQDDLGNEFTMAAHDSRVAALAQVLSLESGVPHKQAYWVAGPPGPAVQTNRDLYLHFLHLGQEARAASWSLSAFLRALWKVSAPLSDRERLEPDDVAAMFAAASTTPPAGYDPEWSGKDLALPGDEPDGYADWERVILSQLADLEDFLAAPPGPQARFGVDAPRPPGTGARATPGRWYNFDPATYLECAVAGSLGGWDADDGARVPLPPKPGESPSRSYVRAITTMTWADLARIAVCGQMYE
;
A
#
# COMPACT_ATOMS: atom_id res chain seq x y z
N MET A 1 -15.87 -17.66 -18.82
CA MET A 1 -14.98 -16.72 -18.10
C MET A 1 -15.89 -15.92 -17.21
N ASP A 2 -15.58 -15.94 -15.92
CA ASP A 2 -16.31 -15.17 -14.93
C ASP A 2 -15.92 -13.70 -15.08
N THR A 3 -16.90 -12.80 -15.12
CA THR A 3 -16.69 -11.36 -15.35
C THR A 3 -17.22 -10.56 -14.17
N TRP A 4 -16.46 -9.55 -13.74
CA TRP A 4 -16.85 -8.60 -12.71
C TRP A 4 -17.13 -7.24 -13.35
N ASN A 5 -18.35 -6.75 -13.17
CA ASN A 5 -18.82 -5.49 -13.71
C ASN A 5 -18.70 -4.38 -12.67
N VAL A 6 -18.13 -3.26 -13.06
CA VAL A 6 -18.24 -2.01 -12.30
C VAL A 6 -19.58 -1.39 -12.63
N MET A 7 -20.40 -1.21 -11.61
CA MET A 7 -21.73 -0.63 -11.69
C MET A 7 -21.71 0.79 -11.14
N ARG A 8 -22.58 1.65 -11.66
CA ARG A 8 -22.83 3.01 -11.18
C ARG A 8 -24.31 3.23 -11.01
N GLN A 9 -24.71 3.89 -9.92
CA GLN A 9 -26.04 4.47 -9.76
C GLN A 9 -25.95 6.00 -9.85
N ASP A 10 -26.80 6.61 -10.66
CA ASP A 10 -26.91 8.07 -10.75
C ASP A 10 -27.86 8.66 -9.69
N ASP A 11 -27.95 9.99 -9.65
CA ASP A 11 -28.77 10.73 -8.69
C ASP A 11 -30.28 10.50 -8.84
N LEU A 12 -30.71 9.86 -9.94
CA LEU A 12 -32.11 9.48 -10.20
C LEU A 12 -32.38 8.00 -9.85
N GLY A 13 -31.36 7.28 -9.35
CA GLY A 13 -31.46 5.87 -9.03
C GLY A 13 -31.28 4.92 -10.22
N ASN A 14 -30.91 5.44 -11.40
CA ASN A 14 -30.68 4.59 -12.57
C ASN A 14 -29.33 3.89 -12.46
N GLU A 15 -29.32 2.58 -12.74
CA GLU A 15 -28.13 1.75 -12.68
C GLU A 15 -27.54 1.52 -14.07
N PHE A 16 -26.22 1.65 -14.19
CA PHE A 16 -25.47 1.47 -15.43
C PHE A 16 -24.25 0.58 -15.21
N THR A 17 -23.97 -0.29 -16.17
CA THR A 17 -22.66 -0.96 -16.25
C THR A 17 -21.64 -0.01 -16.86
N MET A 18 -20.60 0.31 -16.10
CA MET A 18 -19.52 1.21 -16.51
C MET A 18 -18.41 0.48 -17.26
N ALA A 19 -18.01 -0.70 -16.77
CA ALA A 19 -16.91 -1.50 -17.31
C ALA A 19 -17.04 -2.96 -16.87
N ALA A 20 -16.37 -3.86 -17.58
CA ALA A 20 -16.23 -5.28 -17.24
C ALA A 20 -14.75 -5.65 -17.09
N HIS A 21 -14.45 -6.52 -16.13
CA HIS A 21 -13.11 -6.97 -15.78
C HIS A 21 -13.06 -8.48 -15.63
N ASP A 22 -11.89 -9.04 -15.93
CA ASP A 22 -11.59 -10.47 -15.74
C ASP A 22 -11.18 -10.81 -14.29
N SER A 23 -11.04 -9.79 -13.43
CA SER A 23 -10.65 -9.93 -12.02
C SER A 23 -11.47 -9.02 -11.12
N ARG A 24 -11.90 -9.57 -9.98
CA ARG A 24 -12.56 -8.83 -8.90
C ARG A 24 -11.69 -7.69 -8.37
N VAL A 25 -10.38 -7.92 -8.19
CA VAL A 25 -9.42 -6.90 -7.70
C VAL A 25 -9.33 -5.73 -8.68
N ALA A 26 -9.31 -5.99 -9.99
CA ALA A 26 -9.27 -4.94 -11.00
C ALA A 26 -10.58 -4.11 -11.02
N ALA A 27 -11.74 -4.76 -10.89
CA ALA A 27 -13.02 -4.08 -10.77
C ALA A 27 -13.11 -3.21 -9.50
N LEU A 28 -12.68 -3.75 -8.35
CA LEU A 28 -12.61 -3.00 -7.08
C LEU A 28 -11.63 -1.83 -7.17
N ALA A 29 -10.47 -2.01 -7.80
CA ALA A 29 -9.49 -0.95 -7.98
C ALA A 29 -10.08 0.21 -8.79
N GLN A 30 -10.84 -0.08 -9.85
CA GLN A 30 -11.53 0.97 -10.61
C GLN A 30 -12.58 1.70 -9.75
N VAL A 31 -13.35 0.99 -8.92
CA VAL A 31 -14.30 1.61 -7.98
C VAL A 31 -13.56 2.56 -7.04
N LEU A 32 -12.45 2.14 -6.43
CA LEU A 32 -11.65 2.99 -5.55
C LEU A 32 -11.09 4.23 -6.28
N SER A 33 -10.60 4.06 -7.50
CA SER A 33 -10.14 5.19 -8.32
C SER A 33 -11.26 6.20 -8.59
N LEU A 34 -12.48 5.74 -8.88
CA LEU A 34 -13.65 6.60 -9.13
C LEU A 34 -14.07 7.35 -7.86
N GLU A 35 -14.21 6.63 -6.74
CA GLU A 35 -14.65 7.18 -5.45
C GLU A 35 -13.60 8.12 -4.80
N SER A 36 -12.32 7.96 -5.14
CA SER A 36 -11.23 8.84 -4.65
C SER A 36 -11.18 10.22 -5.32
N GLY A 37 -12.09 10.47 -6.27
CA GLY A 37 -12.15 11.69 -7.08
C GLY A 37 -12.81 12.88 -6.37
N VAL A 38 -13.47 13.73 -7.16
CA VAL A 38 -14.25 14.86 -6.64
C VAL A 38 -15.50 14.30 -5.95
N PRO A 39 -15.88 14.80 -4.76
CA PRO A 39 -17.10 14.38 -4.08
C PRO A 39 -18.32 14.44 -5.01
N HIS A 40 -19.04 13.32 -5.11
CA HIS A 40 -20.22 13.17 -5.95
C HIS A 40 -21.30 12.40 -5.21
N LYS A 41 -22.54 12.45 -5.72
CA LYS A 41 -23.69 11.70 -5.20
C LYS A 41 -23.88 10.33 -5.86
N GLN A 42 -23.05 10.01 -6.84
CA GLN A 42 -23.06 8.73 -7.53
C GLN A 42 -22.49 7.65 -6.61
N ALA A 43 -23.04 6.44 -6.71
CA ALA A 43 -22.51 5.28 -6.00
C ALA A 43 -21.91 4.29 -7.01
N TYR A 44 -20.74 3.74 -6.68
CA TYR A 44 -20.08 2.72 -7.49
C TYR A 44 -19.93 1.41 -6.70
N TRP A 45 -20.15 0.27 -7.37
CA TRP A 45 -19.95 -1.05 -6.77
C TRP A 45 -19.56 -2.11 -7.80
N VAL A 46 -19.14 -3.28 -7.33
CA VAL A 46 -18.79 -4.41 -8.18
C VAL A 46 -19.92 -5.44 -8.17
N ALA A 47 -20.37 -5.85 -9.35
CA ALA A 47 -21.32 -6.94 -9.56
C ALA A 47 -20.64 -8.09 -10.32
N GLY A 48 -20.55 -9.27 -9.73
CA GLY A 48 -19.92 -10.44 -10.35
C GLY A 48 -20.01 -11.68 -9.46
N PRO A 49 -19.35 -12.78 -9.83
CA PRO A 49 -19.36 -14.01 -9.06
C PRO A 49 -18.89 -13.82 -7.61
N PRO A 50 -19.46 -14.59 -6.67
CA PRO A 50 -19.12 -14.49 -5.26
C PRO A 50 -17.76 -15.15 -4.98
N GLY A 51 -17.07 -14.65 -3.95
CA GLY A 51 -15.83 -15.23 -3.45
C GLY A 51 -14.62 -14.29 -3.57
N PRO A 52 -13.66 -14.38 -2.65
CA PRO A 52 -12.45 -13.58 -2.69
C PRO A 52 -11.49 -14.07 -3.78
N ALA A 53 -10.86 -13.12 -4.48
CA ALA A 53 -9.79 -13.41 -5.43
C ALA A 53 -8.47 -13.69 -4.70
N VAL A 54 -8.25 -13.04 -3.56
CA VAL A 54 -7.07 -13.16 -2.71
C VAL A 54 -7.42 -13.96 -1.46
N GLN A 55 -6.83 -15.15 -1.31
CA GLN A 55 -7.17 -16.08 -0.23
C GLN A 55 -6.03 -16.31 0.76
N THR A 56 -4.80 -16.08 0.32
CA THR A 56 -3.59 -16.32 1.10
C THR A 56 -2.67 -15.12 1.12
N ASN A 57 -1.78 -15.07 2.12
CA ASN A 57 -0.70 -14.09 2.15
C ASN A 57 0.21 -14.17 0.91
N ARG A 58 0.34 -15.37 0.31
CA ARG A 58 1.09 -15.57 -0.93
C ARG A 58 0.42 -14.88 -2.13
N ASP A 59 -0.91 -14.91 -2.21
CA ASP A 59 -1.64 -14.21 -3.27
C ASP A 59 -1.40 -12.70 -3.20
N LEU A 60 -1.46 -12.11 -1.99
CA LEU A 60 -1.07 -10.70 -1.79
C LEU A 60 0.40 -10.45 -2.12
N TYR A 61 1.30 -11.35 -1.72
CA TYR A 61 2.72 -11.21 -2.00
C TYR A 61 3.00 -11.09 -3.50
N LEU A 62 2.48 -12.05 -4.27
CA LEU A 62 2.65 -12.07 -5.73
C LEU A 62 2.00 -10.87 -6.41
N HIS A 63 0.82 -10.45 -5.92
CA HIS A 63 0.15 -9.26 -6.42
C HIS A 63 0.98 -7.98 -6.21
N PHE A 64 1.53 -7.79 -5.00
CA PHE A 64 2.36 -6.63 -4.67
C PHE A 64 3.69 -6.64 -5.42
N LEU A 65 4.29 -7.82 -5.60
CA LEU A 65 5.50 -7.97 -6.40
C LEU A 65 5.24 -7.53 -7.85
N HIS A 66 4.12 -7.96 -8.44
CA HIS A 66 3.72 -7.56 -9.78
C HIS A 66 3.50 -6.04 -9.89
N LEU A 67 2.68 -5.46 -8.99
CA LEU A 67 2.44 -4.02 -8.93
C LEU A 67 3.73 -3.20 -8.80
N GLY A 68 4.67 -3.68 -7.98
CA GLY A 68 5.98 -3.07 -7.83
C GLY A 68 6.75 -3.00 -9.14
N GLN A 69 6.81 -4.11 -9.88
CA GLN A 69 7.49 -4.14 -11.18
C GLN A 69 6.80 -3.22 -12.20
N GLU A 70 5.47 -3.19 -12.23
CA GLU A 70 4.72 -2.29 -13.11
C GLU A 70 4.98 -0.82 -12.79
N ALA A 71 4.91 -0.44 -11.51
CA ALA A 71 5.19 0.92 -11.06
C ALA A 71 6.62 1.35 -11.41
N ARG A 72 7.60 0.46 -11.23
CA ARG A 72 8.99 0.69 -11.65
C ARG A 72 9.10 0.86 -13.17
N ALA A 73 8.46 -0.01 -13.95
CA ALA A 73 8.46 0.07 -15.42
C ALA A 73 7.81 1.37 -15.92
N ALA A 74 6.75 1.82 -15.26
CA ALA A 74 6.09 3.09 -15.50
C ALA A 74 6.83 4.30 -14.89
N SER A 75 8.02 4.10 -14.31
CA SER A 75 8.87 5.15 -13.73
C SER A 75 8.19 5.97 -12.63
N TRP A 76 7.32 5.34 -11.84
CA TRP A 76 6.74 5.96 -10.65
C TRP A 76 7.81 6.17 -9.58
N SER A 77 7.83 7.36 -8.99
CA SER A 77 8.55 7.56 -7.73
C SER A 77 7.74 6.97 -6.57
N LEU A 78 8.43 6.58 -5.49
CA LEU A 78 7.75 6.10 -4.29
C LEU A 78 6.83 7.17 -3.69
N SER A 79 7.24 8.44 -3.69
CA SER A 79 6.39 9.57 -3.26
C SER A 79 5.12 9.70 -4.10
N ALA A 80 5.20 9.54 -5.43
CA ALA A 80 4.01 9.54 -6.28
C ALA A 80 3.08 8.36 -5.93
N PHE A 81 3.64 7.16 -5.78
CA PHE A 81 2.87 5.97 -5.44
C PHE A 81 2.16 6.12 -4.09
N LEU A 82 2.85 6.57 -3.04
CA LEU A 82 2.27 6.75 -1.71
C LEU A 82 1.22 7.87 -1.65
N ARG A 83 1.36 8.95 -2.43
CA ARG A 83 0.32 9.99 -2.56
C ARG A 83 -0.93 9.47 -3.27
N ALA A 84 -0.76 8.60 -4.28
CA ALA A 84 -1.88 7.93 -4.90
C ALA A 84 -2.54 6.94 -3.92
N LEU A 85 -1.74 6.18 -3.16
CA LEU A 85 -2.22 5.25 -2.13
C LEU A 85 -3.05 5.95 -1.06
N TRP A 86 -2.55 7.05 -0.49
CA TRP A 86 -3.27 7.88 0.47
C TRP A 86 -4.60 8.41 -0.08
N LYS A 87 -4.61 8.80 -1.35
CA LYS A 87 -5.83 9.30 -2.00
C LYS A 87 -6.87 8.19 -2.18
N VAL A 88 -6.47 7.02 -2.70
CA VAL A 88 -7.40 5.92 -3.02
C VAL A 88 -7.83 5.10 -1.81
N SER A 89 -7.18 5.29 -0.66
CA SER A 89 -7.61 4.69 0.61
C SER A 89 -8.80 5.41 1.26
N ALA A 90 -9.03 6.68 0.93
CA ALA A 90 -10.07 7.49 1.57
C ALA A 90 -11.48 6.89 1.51
N PRO A 91 -11.94 6.27 0.39
CA PRO A 91 -13.26 5.60 0.33
C PRO A 91 -13.40 4.40 1.29
N LEU A 92 -12.30 3.90 1.84
CA LEU A 92 -12.29 2.79 2.79
C LEU A 92 -12.21 3.26 4.25
N SER A 93 -12.11 4.57 4.52
CA SER A 93 -11.79 5.12 5.85
C SER A 93 -12.74 4.68 6.97
N ASP A 94 -14.01 4.48 6.64
CA ASP A 94 -15.06 4.13 7.60
C ASP A 94 -15.14 2.61 7.85
N ARG A 95 -14.32 1.80 7.16
CA ARG A 95 -14.26 0.36 7.38
C ARG A 95 -13.31 0.05 8.52
N GLU A 96 -13.82 -0.59 9.56
CA GLU A 96 -12.98 -1.10 10.67
C GLU A 96 -12.06 -2.24 10.23
N ARG A 97 -12.51 -3.03 9.25
CA ARG A 97 -11.80 -4.19 8.72
C ARG A 97 -11.89 -4.23 7.20
N LEU A 98 -10.82 -4.65 6.56
CA LEU A 98 -10.70 -4.76 5.11
C LEU A 98 -10.64 -6.23 4.70
N GLU A 99 -11.25 -6.56 3.56
CA GLU A 99 -11.01 -7.83 2.90
C GLU A 99 -9.62 -7.79 2.20
N PRO A 100 -8.92 -8.92 2.06
CA PRO A 100 -7.68 -8.98 1.28
C PRO A 100 -7.83 -8.43 -0.15
N ASP A 101 -9.00 -8.62 -0.77
CA ASP A 101 -9.35 -8.06 -2.07
C ASP A 101 -9.39 -6.52 -2.05
N ASP A 102 -9.92 -5.91 -0.98
CA ASP A 102 -9.93 -4.45 -0.83
C ASP A 102 -8.50 -3.91 -0.74
N VAL A 103 -7.63 -4.61 -0.01
CA VAL A 103 -6.21 -4.22 0.14
C VAL A 103 -5.49 -4.36 -1.21
N ALA A 104 -5.65 -5.50 -1.90
CA ALA A 104 -5.07 -5.69 -3.22
C ALA A 104 -5.56 -4.64 -4.24
N ALA A 105 -6.85 -4.31 -4.18
CA ALA A 105 -7.48 -3.30 -5.03
C ALA A 105 -6.99 -1.89 -4.71
N MET A 106 -6.80 -1.54 -3.44
CA MET A 106 -6.30 -0.23 -3.02
C MET A 106 -4.89 0.02 -3.57
N PHE A 107 -4.00 -0.97 -3.49
CA PHE A 107 -2.64 -0.85 -4.04
C PHE A 107 -2.63 -0.86 -5.58
N ALA A 108 -3.53 -1.62 -6.22
CA ALA A 108 -3.70 -1.59 -7.67
C ALA A 108 -4.27 -0.25 -8.16
N ALA A 109 -5.23 0.34 -7.44
CA ALA A 109 -5.76 1.66 -7.75
C ALA A 109 -4.66 2.73 -7.64
N ALA A 110 -3.76 2.60 -6.66
CA ALA A 110 -2.65 3.52 -6.45
C ALA A 110 -1.64 3.52 -7.61
N SER A 111 -1.46 2.40 -8.32
CA SER A 111 -0.53 2.32 -9.46
C SER A 111 -1.07 2.97 -10.74
N THR A 112 -2.37 3.25 -10.81
CA THR A 112 -3.01 3.84 -12.00
C THR A 112 -3.67 5.20 -11.75
N THR A 113 -3.88 5.59 -10.49
CA THR A 113 -4.57 6.84 -10.14
C THR A 113 -3.60 8.01 -10.07
N PRO A 114 -3.83 9.14 -10.76
CA PRO A 114 -2.95 10.30 -10.66
C PRO A 114 -2.74 10.71 -9.19
N PRO A 115 -1.47 10.88 -8.75
CA PRO A 115 -1.17 11.16 -7.36
C PRO A 115 -1.74 12.51 -6.94
N ALA A 116 -2.21 12.61 -5.69
CA ALA A 116 -2.55 13.90 -5.11
C ALA A 116 -1.32 14.82 -5.10
N GLY A 117 -1.53 16.15 -5.10
CA GLY A 117 -0.42 17.10 -4.86
C GLY A 117 0.23 16.84 -3.50
N TYR A 118 1.53 17.12 -3.38
CA TYR A 118 2.16 17.15 -2.07
C TYR A 118 1.65 18.36 -1.30
N ASP A 119 1.26 18.16 -0.04
CA ASP A 119 0.87 19.24 0.87
C ASP A 119 2.04 19.56 1.81
N PRO A 120 2.63 20.77 1.73
CA PRO A 120 3.71 21.18 2.63
C PRO A 120 3.38 21.11 4.11
N GLU A 121 2.11 21.14 4.50
CA GLU A 121 1.71 21.01 5.91
C GLU A 121 2.10 19.63 6.49
N TRP A 122 2.20 18.59 5.66
CA TRP A 122 2.60 17.25 6.11
C TRP A 122 4.00 17.21 6.71
N SER A 123 4.94 18.03 6.20
CA SER A 123 6.31 18.12 6.75
C SER A 123 6.34 18.71 8.17
N GLY A 124 5.43 19.64 8.47
CA GLY A 124 5.40 20.36 9.74
C GLY A 124 4.48 19.77 10.80
N LYS A 125 3.54 18.91 10.40
CA LYS A 125 2.51 18.35 11.28
C LYS A 125 3.10 17.41 12.34
N ASP A 126 2.53 17.44 13.54
CA ASP A 126 2.76 16.39 14.54
C ASP A 126 1.93 15.16 14.16
N LEU A 127 2.62 14.11 13.73
CA LEU A 127 2.06 12.84 13.26
C LEU A 127 2.27 11.73 14.29
N ALA A 128 2.60 12.03 15.55
CA ALA A 128 2.68 11.03 16.60
C ALA A 128 1.42 10.16 16.66
N LEU A 129 1.62 8.85 16.85
CA LEU A 129 0.53 7.94 17.14
C LEU A 129 0.03 8.19 18.58
N PRO A 130 -1.30 8.17 18.82
CA PRO A 130 -1.85 8.29 20.17
C PRO A 130 -1.48 7.13 21.10
N GLY A 131 -1.13 5.97 20.54
CA GLY A 131 -0.71 4.77 21.25
C GLY A 131 0.41 4.03 20.51
N ASP A 132 0.79 2.86 21.03
CA ASP A 132 1.92 2.07 20.51
C ASP A 132 1.62 1.43 19.15
N GLU A 133 0.35 1.14 18.86
CA GLU A 133 -0.11 0.55 17.60
C GLU A 133 -1.22 1.41 16.96
N PRO A 134 -1.27 1.51 15.62
CA PRO A 134 -2.37 2.14 14.90
C PRO A 134 -3.70 1.40 15.12
N ASP A 135 -4.76 2.10 15.48
CA ASP A 135 -6.07 1.48 15.74
C ASP A 135 -7.04 1.60 14.54
N GLY A 136 -6.91 2.67 13.76
CA GLY A 136 -7.81 2.94 12.63
C GLY A 136 -7.20 3.75 11.48
N TYR A 137 -8.04 4.13 10.53
CA TYR A 137 -7.64 4.85 9.32
C TYR A 137 -6.80 6.10 9.63
N ALA A 138 -7.20 6.90 10.63
CA ALA A 138 -6.48 8.12 10.98
C ALA A 138 -5.03 7.87 11.45
N ASP A 139 -4.78 6.75 12.13
CA ASP A 139 -3.42 6.37 12.56
C ASP A 139 -2.60 5.83 11.39
N TRP A 140 -3.23 5.02 10.53
CA TRP A 140 -2.60 4.60 9.28
C TRP A 140 -2.26 5.80 8.37
N GLU A 141 -3.13 6.81 8.30
CA GLU A 141 -2.86 8.04 7.57
C GLU A 141 -1.63 8.76 8.14
N ARG A 142 -1.50 8.87 9.47
CA ARG A 142 -0.29 9.44 10.10
C ARG A 142 0.99 8.71 9.69
N VAL A 143 0.93 7.39 9.53
CA VAL A 143 2.04 6.56 9.02
C VAL A 143 2.42 6.96 7.60
N ILE A 144 1.44 7.00 6.67
CA ILE A 144 1.70 7.37 5.28
C ILE A 144 2.18 8.81 5.15
N LEU A 145 1.58 9.76 5.87
CA LEU A 145 2.01 11.17 5.86
C LEU A 145 3.42 11.33 6.44
N SER A 146 3.79 10.53 7.45
CA SER A 146 5.17 10.54 7.99
C SER A 146 6.16 10.11 6.92
N GLN A 147 5.82 9.08 6.15
CA GLN A 147 6.66 8.58 5.07
C GLN A 147 6.76 9.56 3.90
N LEU A 148 5.65 10.21 3.54
CA LEU A 148 5.64 11.23 2.49
C LEU A 148 6.50 12.43 2.84
N ALA A 149 6.43 12.91 4.09
CA ALA A 149 7.28 13.99 4.54
C ALA A 149 8.77 13.61 4.59
N ASP A 150 9.10 12.38 4.99
CA ASP A 150 10.48 11.88 4.92
C ASP A 150 10.99 11.82 3.47
N LEU A 151 10.17 11.37 2.53
CA LEU A 151 10.53 11.32 1.11
C LEU A 151 10.74 12.72 0.52
N GLU A 152 9.96 13.72 0.95
CA GLU A 152 10.17 15.12 0.56
C GLU A 152 11.50 15.66 1.12
N ASP A 153 11.82 15.34 2.38
CA ASP A 153 13.11 15.71 2.97
C ASP A 153 14.29 15.09 2.21
N PHE A 154 14.15 13.86 1.71
CA PHE A 154 15.16 13.24 0.86
C PHE A 154 15.24 13.87 -0.54
N LEU A 155 14.20 14.54 -1.06
CA LEU A 155 14.36 15.33 -2.28
C LEU A 155 15.23 16.58 -2.04
N ALA A 156 15.09 17.21 -0.87
CA ALA A 156 15.90 18.35 -0.47
C ALA A 156 17.34 17.95 -0.10
N ALA A 157 17.52 16.77 0.50
CA ALA A 157 18.82 16.21 0.88
C ALA A 157 18.93 14.73 0.41
N PRO A 158 19.26 14.49 -0.87
CA PRO A 158 19.30 13.15 -1.45
C PRO A 158 20.25 12.20 -0.71
N PRO A 159 19.83 10.95 -0.46
CA PRO A 159 20.67 10.00 0.22
C PRO A 159 21.82 9.56 -0.70
N GLY A 160 23.00 9.34 -0.11
CA GLY A 160 24.19 8.93 -0.84
C GLY A 160 24.11 7.50 -1.40
N PRO A 161 25.15 7.03 -2.12
CA PRO A 161 25.17 5.70 -2.77
C PRO A 161 25.09 4.51 -1.79
N GLN A 162 25.24 4.77 -0.48
CA GLN A 162 25.13 3.77 0.58
C GLN A 162 23.71 3.67 1.16
N ALA A 163 22.72 4.39 0.63
CA ALA A 163 21.34 4.39 1.12
C ALA A 163 20.72 2.99 1.25
N ARG A 164 21.12 2.06 0.38
CA ARG A 164 20.70 0.64 0.43
C ARG A 164 21.07 -0.09 1.73
N PHE A 165 22.01 0.43 2.51
CA PHE A 165 22.38 -0.09 3.83
C PHE A 165 21.67 0.65 4.98
N GLY A 166 20.67 1.44 4.63
CA GLY A 166 19.90 2.24 5.54
C GLY A 166 20.43 3.66 5.67
N VAL A 167 19.52 4.62 5.69
CA VAL A 167 19.79 6.04 5.95
C VAL A 167 18.67 6.63 6.80
N ASP A 168 19.03 7.56 7.68
CA ASP A 168 18.04 8.25 8.51
C ASP A 168 17.52 9.48 7.77
N ALA A 169 16.19 9.65 7.77
CA ALA A 169 15.54 10.81 7.18
C ALA A 169 15.95 12.08 7.95
N PRO A 170 16.45 13.11 7.24
CA PRO A 170 17.21 14.20 7.86
C PRO A 170 16.37 15.14 8.72
N ARG A 171 15.03 15.17 8.56
CA ARG A 171 14.01 15.94 9.30
C ARG A 171 14.52 17.24 9.94
N PRO A 172 14.22 18.40 9.34
CA PRO A 172 14.63 19.70 9.87
C PRO A 172 14.25 19.91 11.35
N PRO A 173 15.06 20.63 12.13
CA PRO A 173 14.71 21.00 13.49
C PRO A 173 13.36 21.75 13.53
N GLY A 174 12.50 21.39 14.49
CA GLY A 174 11.20 22.03 14.68
C GLY A 174 10.03 21.40 13.90
N THR A 175 10.25 20.33 13.14
CA THR A 175 9.17 19.50 12.60
C THR A 175 8.47 18.71 13.71
N GLY A 176 7.18 18.42 13.53
CA GLY A 176 6.41 17.56 14.43
C GLY A 176 6.97 16.12 14.50
N ALA A 177 6.47 15.33 15.45
CA ALA A 177 6.88 13.94 15.59
C ALA A 177 6.34 13.07 14.44
N ARG A 178 6.97 11.91 14.21
CA ARG A 178 6.62 10.95 13.16
C ARG A 178 5.95 9.71 13.76
N ALA A 179 5.07 9.08 12.99
CA ALA A 179 4.45 7.79 13.33
C ALA A 179 5.34 6.58 13.00
N THR A 180 6.38 6.76 12.18
CA THR A 180 7.27 5.69 11.72
C THR A 180 8.68 5.89 12.25
N PRO A 181 9.53 4.85 12.27
CA PRO A 181 10.96 5.04 12.52
C PRO A 181 11.59 5.96 11.46
N GLY A 182 12.71 6.61 11.78
CA GLY A 182 13.38 7.52 10.84
C GLY A 182 14.27 6.85 9.79
N ARG A 183 14.51 5.53 9.93
CA ARG A 183 15.43 4.75 9.10
C ARG A 183 14.74 4.26 7.82
N TRP A 184 15.42 4.36 6.68
CA TRP A 184 14.91 3.97 5.36
C TRP A 184 15.91 3.09 4.62
N TYR A 185 15.41 2.02 3.98
CA TYR A 185 16.19 1.16 3.08
C TYR A 185 15.67 1.19 1.63
N ASN A 186 14.36 1.40 1.44
CA ASN A 186 13.72 1.28 0.13
C ASN A 186 13.19 2.63 -0.37
N PHE A 187 13.60 3.01 -1.59
CA PHE A 187 13.29 4.31 -2.19
C PHE A 187 12.55 4.21 -3.53
N ASP A 188 12.39 2.99 -4.06
CA ASP A 188 11.62 2.72 -5.28
C ASP A 188 10.41 1.82 -4.97
N PRO A 189 9.28 1.97 -5.70
CA PRO A 189 8.05 1.23 -5.40
C PRO A 189 8.21 -0.30 -5.40
N ALA A 190 9.07 -0.85 -6.26
CA ALA A 190 9.23 -2.30 -6.35
C ALA A 190 9.92 -2.88 -5.11
N THR A 191 11.04 -2.30 -4.67
CA THR A 191 11.70 -2.77 -3.43
C THR A 191 10.81 -2.50 -2.21
N TYR A 192 10.18 -1.33 -2.16
CA TYR A 192 9.26 -0.96 -1.09
C TYR A 192 8.11 -1.97 -0.95
N LEU A 193 7.39 -2.29 -2.04
CA LEU A 193 6.26 -3.21 -1.98
C LEU A 193 6.68 -4.64 -1.67
N GLU A 194 7.77 -5.12 -2.26
CA GLU A 194 8.29 -6.46 -2.00
C GLU A 194 8.67 -6.63 -0.51
N CYS A 195 9.43 -5.67 0.03
CA CYS A 195 9.82 -5.67 1.45
C CYS A 195 8.62 -5.47 2.39
N ALA A 196 7.62 -4.68 1.97
CA ALA A 196 6.39 -4.47 2.71
C ALA A 196 5.68 -5.78 3.02
N VAL A 197 5.39 -6.59 2.00
CA VAL A 197 4.67 -7.87 2.19
C VAL A 197 5.57 -8.96 2.77
N ALA A 198 6.85 -9.02 2.37
CA ALA A 198 7.76 -10.04 2.88
C ALA A 198 8.00 -9.92 4.39
N GLY A 199 8.19 -8.69 4.88
CA GLY A 199 8.44 -8.40 6.29
C GLY A 199 7.19 -8.46 7.18
N SER A 200 6.01 -8.17 6.63
CA SER A 200 4.76 -8.08 7.42
C SER A 200 3.90 -9.34 7.36
N LEU A 201 3.73 -9.92 6.17
CA LEU A 201 2.81 -11.04 5.93
C LEU A 201 3.53 -12.35 5.62
N GLY A 202 4.75 -12.28 5.10
CA GLY A 202 5.46 -13.43 4.52
C GLY A 202 4.77 -13.93 3.25
N GLY A 203 4.73 -15.25 3.05
CA GLY A 203 4.11 -15.90 1.88
C GLY A 203 5.00 -15.95 0.62
N TRP A 204 6.20 -15.40 0.70
CA TRP A 204 7.21 -15.44 -0.37
C TRP A 204 7.90 -16.80 -0.46
N ASP A 205 8.32 -17.17 -1.67
CA ASP A 205 9.13 -18.35 -1.95
C ASP A 205 10.41 -17.93 -2.70
N ALA A 206 11.50 -18.68 -2.53
CA ALA A 206 12.75 -18.43 -3.25
C ALA A 206 12.57 -18.59 -4.77
N ASP A 207 11.67 -19.48 -5.19
CA ASP A 207 11.34 -19.73 -6.59
C ASP A 207 10.60 -18.55 -7.24
N ASP A 208 10.11 -17.58 -6.45
CA ASP A 208 9.53 -16.33 -6.98
C ASP A 208 10.61 -15.41 -7.60
N GLY A 209 11.90 -15.71 -7.36
CA GLY A 209 13.04 -14.99 -7.95
C GLY A 209 13.28 -13.58 -7.41
N ALA A 210 12.45 -13.11 -6.47
CA ALA A 210 12.54 -11.79 -5.85
C ALA A 210 13.43 -11.78 -4.60
N ARG A 211 13.43 -12.86 -3.81
CA ARG A 211 14.27 -13.01 -2.60
C ARG A 211 15.17 -14.23 -2.69
N VAL A 212 16.41 -14.07 -2.23
CA VAL A 212 17.34 -15.19 -2.01
C VAL A 212 17.38 -15.45 -0.51
N PRO A 213 17.01 -16.66 -0.03
CA PRO A 213 17.15 -17.01 1.37
C PRO A 213 18.60 -16.84 1.82
N LEU A 214 18.82 -16.09 2.90
CA LEU A 214 20.13 -16.06 3.53
C LEU A 214 20.46 -17.46 4.07
N PRO A 215 21.72 -17.91 3.95
CA PRO A 215 22.14 -19.15 4.58
C PRO A 215 21.85 -19.05 6.08
N PRO A 216 21.21 -20.06 6.70
CA PRO A 216 20.96 -20.03 8.13
C PRO A 216 22.29 -19.94 8.88
N LYS A 217 22.31 -19.17 9.98
CA LYS A 217 23.46 -19.22 10.89
C LYS A 217 23.56 -20.62 11.49
N PRO A 218 24.76 -21.05 11.94
CA PRO A 218 24.92 -22.35 12.58
C PRO A 218 23.94 -22.53 13.74
N GLY A 219 23.04 -23.52 13.64
CA GLY A 219 22.01 -23.81 14.64
C GLY A 219 20.64 -23.16 14.39
N GLU A 220 20.50 -22.29 13.39
CA GLU A 220 19.21 -21.73 12.98
C GLU A 220 18.55 -22.61 11.91
N SER A 221 17.21 -22.65 11.94
CA SER A 221 16.45 -23.23 10.83
C SER A 221 16.50 -22.28 9.63
N PRO A 222 16.43 -22.80 8.39
CA PRO A 222 16.30 -21.96 7.20
C PRO A 222 15.12 -20.99 7.35
N SER A 223 15.26 -19.77 6.83
CA SER A 223 14.14 -18.85 6.75
C SER A 223 13.03 -19.50 5.91
N ARG A 224 11.84 -19.62 6.50
CA ARG A 224 10.65 -20.15 5.83
C ARG A 224 9.54 -19.13 5.92
N SER A 225 8.97 -18.80 4.77
CA SER A 225 7.73 -18.04 4.67
C SER A 225 6.57 -19.00 4.52
N TYR A 226 5.76 -19.15 5.55
CA TYR A 226 4.60 -20.06 5.48
C TYR A 226 3.45 -19.40 4.72
N VAL A 227 2.85 -20.18 3.81
CA VAL A 227 1.58 -19.81 3.17
C VAL A 227 0.45 -20.06 4.16
N ARG A 228 -0.36 -19.03 4.42
CA ARG A 228 -1.53 -19.11 5.30
C ARG A 228 -2.71 -18.39 4.68
N ALA A 229 -3.90 -18.87 5.00
CA ALA A 229 -5.13 -18.18 4.65
C ALA A 229 -5.20 -16.81 5.35
N ILE A 230 -5.70 -15.82 4.63
CA ILE A 230 -6.04 -14.50 5.14
C ILE A 230 -7.49 -14.22 4.77
N THR A 231 -8.27 -13.72 5.73
CA THR A 231 -9.70 -13.47 5.54
C THR A 231 -10.08 -12.04 5.85
N THR A 232 -9.26 -11.34 6.63
CA THR A 232 -9.47 -9.95 7.02
C THR A 232 -8.15 -9.31 7.38
N MET A 233 -8.08 -7.99 7.22
CA MET A 233 -6.92 -7.15 7.57
C MET A 233 -7.40 -5.89 8.28
N THR A 234 -6.61 -5.43 9.24
CA THR A 234 -6.85 -4.21 10.02
C THR A 234 -5.99 -3.06 9.50
N TRP A 235 -6.32 -1.82 9.87
CA TRP A 235 -5.45 -0.68 9.59
C TRP A 235 -4.07 -0.80 10.25
N ALA A 236 -3.96 -1.51 11.38
CA ALA A 236 -2.69 -1.88 12.01
C ALA A 236 -1.84 -2.79 11.10
N ASP A 237 -2.46 -3.78 10.44
CA ASP A 237 -1.77 -4.64 9.47
C ASP A 237 -1.25 -3.83 8.28
N LEU A 238 -2.05 -2.88 7.77
CA LEU A 238 -1.66 -1.99 6.68
C LEU A 238 -0.53 -1.03 7.09
N ALA A 239 -0.54 -0.55 8.34
CA ALA A 239 0.53 0.27 8.86
C ALA A 239 1.82 -0.54 9.01
N ARG A 240 1.73 -1.79 9.46
CA ARG A 240 2.87 -2.72 9.49
C ARG A 240 3.42 -2.99 8.09
N ILE A 241 2.56 -3.19 7.09
CA ILE A 241 2.96 -3.30 5.67
C ILE A 241 3.75 -2.05 5.25
N ALA A 242 3.23 -0.85 5.50
CA ALA A 242 3.90 0.40 5.13
C ALA A 242 5.27 0.56 5.82
N VAL A 243 5.34 0.30 7.14
CA VAL A 243 6.61 0.38 7.90
C VAL A 243 7.62 -0.66 7.43
N CYS A 244 7.17 -1.90 7.15
CA CYS A 244 8.04 -2.93 6.57
C CYS A 244 8.54 -2.50 5.18
N GLY A 245 7.71 -1.84 4.36
CA GLY A 245 8.14 -1.34 3.06
C GLY A 245 9.27 -0.33 3.18
N GLN A 246 9.26 0.49 4.22
CA GLN A 246 10.33 1.44 4.53
C GLN A 246 11.60 0.76 5.08
N MET A 247 11.43 -0.17 6.02
CA MET A 247 12.52 -0.62 6.91
C MET A 247 13.10 -2.01 6.63
N TYR A 248 12.36 -2.88 5.95
CA TYR A 248 12.74 -4.27 5.80
C TYR A 248 13.77 -4.42 4.66
N GLU A 249 14.77 -5.27 4.89
CA GLU A 249 15.87 -5.61 3.97
C GLU A 249 15.69 -7.03 3.43
#